data_AF-A0A7L7KTJ9-F1
#
_entry.id   AF-A0A7L7KTJ9-F1
#
_cell.length_a   1.000
_cell.length_b   1.000
_cell.length_c   1.000
_cell.angle_alpha   90.00
_cell.angle_beta   90.00
_cell.angle_gamma   90.00
#
_symmetry.space_group_name_H-M   'P 1'
#
loop_
_entity.id
_entity.type
_entity.pdbx_description
1 polymer ?
#
loop_
_entity_poly.entity_id
_entity_poly.type
_entity_poly.pdbx_seq_one_letter_code
_entity_poly.pdbx_strand_id
1 'polypeptide(L)'
;MKRNDIERQLYEEFNKQKPDLFQQILEECPKMEYPQQKASFFEQLKQALFSRGFRYAFTSLAVLVILLMVVFGSNPATPQAYSILAIEANPSLVLELNEDSTILSVTAENLDAQTILGDMDLVGVDSNVAINAIIGSMLINGYINDSSNSILLSIQCIDESKEEELITTYTEMVRNLLSGSAIEGSIISQRLRFSEDALALSEQLDISEAKAELLLEIAEVDPRSSLEDLAKLSINDLNLLLEAKNYALDNIHHSGSASTLSVLTMEQAYDIALSHYGLDSTTIVEYEIELEQEDGMLLYEIELETISSDYELIINAKDGTILTSSDNEEPVIDDTILSTIDIQTILGEKLNLNPSLMQEFEIELESENTIVFYDISFEYGENEYELEVDARTGEIYSNSQDESGYDYDDD
;
A
#
# COMPACT_ATOMS: atom_id res chain seq x y z
N MET A 1 1.76 -34.24 20.05
CA MET A 1 3.07 -34.07 19.37
C MET A 1 3.34 -32.58 19.35
N LYS A 2 4.53 -32.10 19.73
CA LYS A 2 4.79 -30.64 19.77
C LYS A 2 5.04 -30.15 18.33
N ARG A 3 4.59 -28.94 18.00
CA ARG A 3 4.68 -28.33 16.65
C ARG A 3 6.11 -28.40 16.06
N ASN A 4 7.10 -28.18 16.91
CA ASN A 4 8.53 -28.24 16.55
C ASN A 4 9.01 -29.63 16.14
N ASP A 5 8.36 -30.71 16.60
CA ASP A 5 8.71 -32.08 16.20
C ASP A 5 8.21 -32.40 14.79
N ILE A 6 7.11 -31.75 14.37
CA ILE A 6 6.52 -31.89 13.04
C ILE A 6 7.33 -31.09 12.00
N GLU A 7 7.69 -29.86 12.32
CA GLU A 7 8.53 -28.99 11.47
C GLU A 7 9.90 -29.64 11.19
N ARG A 8 10.51 -30.25 12.22
CA ARG A 8 11.79 -30.95 12.04
C ARG A 8 11.66 -32.19 11.17
N GLN A 9 10.57 -32.94 11.29
CA GLN A 9 10.31 -34.10 10.43
C GLN A 9 10.00 -33.70 8.98
N LEU A 10 9.28 -32.59 8.78
CA LEU A 10 9.01 -32.03 7.45
C LEU A 10 10.32 -31.59 6.78
N TYR A 11 11.19 -30.91 7.53
CA TYR A 11 12.50 -30.48 7.06
C TYR A 11 13.43 -31.65 6.73
N GLU A 12 13.44 -32.69 7.58
CA GLU A 12 14.22 -33.91 7.35
C GLU A 12 13.73 -34.70 6.12
N GLU A 13 12.42 -34.74 5.86
CA GLU A 13 11.85 -35.41 4.67
C GLU A 13 11.99 -34.58 3.38
N PHE A 14 11.92 -33.24 3.47
CA PHE A 14 12.14 -32.34 2.33
C PHE A 14 13.58 -32.41 1.82
N ASN A 15 14.57 -32.34 2.72
CA ASN A 15 15.99 -32.48 2.37
C ASN A 15 16.37 -33.87 1.83
N LYS A 16 15.56 -34.90 2.12
CA LYS A 16 15.77 -36.27 1.65
C LYS A 16 15.28 -36.48 0.21
N GLN A 17 14.34 -35.67 -0.27
CA GLN A 17 13.76 -35.86 -1.59
C GLN A 17 14.54 -35.17 -2.72
N LYS A 18 15.21 -34.03 -2.49
CA LYS A 18 15.97 -33.32 -3.54
C LYS A 18 17.19 -32.52 -3.01
N PRO A 19 18.25 -33.19 -2.53
CA PRO A 19 19.46 -32.52 -2.02
C PRO A 19 20.31 -31.82 -3.11
N ASP A 20 20.25 -32.30 -4.36
CA ASP A 20 21.27 -31.97 -5.37
C ASP A 20 20.96 -30.75 -6.25
N LEU A 21 19.70 -30.30 -6.32
CA LEU A 21 19.32 -29.17 -7.19
C LEU A 21 19.86 -27.83 -6.66
N PHE A 22 19.88 -27.68 -5.33
CA PHE A 22 20.35 -26.48 -4.66
C PHE A 22 21.88 -26.38 -4.66
N GLN A 23 22.60 -27.50 -4.45
CA GLN A 23 24.06 -27.49 -4.55
C GLN A 23 24.55 -27.25 -5.98
N GLN A 24 23.85 -27.76 -7.00
CA GLN A 24 24.19 -27.47 -8.39
C GLN A 24 24.12 -25.97 -8.71
N ILE A 25 23.08 -25.29 -8.22
CA ILE A 25 22.92 -23.84 -8.41
C ILE A 25 24.00 -23.05 -7.65
N LEU A 26 24.35 -23.48 -6.44
CA LEU A 26 25.41 -22.85 -5.65
C LEU A 26 26.82 -23.06 -6.23
N GLU A 27 27.06 -24.19 -6.91
CA GLU A 27 28.36 -24.52 -7.54
C GLU A 27 28.55 -23.84 -8.89
N GLU A 28 27.47 -23.43 -9.57
CA GLU A 28 27.54 -22.68 -10.84
C GLU A 28 27.84 -21.18 -10.66
N CYS A 29 27.85 -20.65 -9.43
CA CYS A 29 28.33 -19.30 -9.13
C CYS A 29 29.87 -19.23 -9.21
N PRO A 30 30.47 -18.44 -10.12
CA PRO A 30 31.92 -18.39 -10.27
C PRO A 30 32.59 -17.74 -9.05
N LYS A 31 33.44 -18.51 -8.35
CA LYS A 31 34.36 -17.98 -7.33
C LYS A 31 35.53 -17.29 -8.02
N MET A 32 35.56 -15.96 -8.03
CA MET A 32 36.74 -15.22 -8.50
C MET A 32 37.82 -15.10 -7.41
N GLU A 33 39.05 -15.42 -7.77
CA GLU A 33 40.25 -15.18 -6.95
C GLU A 33 40.70 -13.71 -7.04
N TYR A 34 40.96 -13.10 -5.88
CA TYR A 34 41.38 -11.70 -5.75
C TYR A 34 42.87 -11.49 -6.07
N PRO A 35 43.25 -10.47 -6.86
CA PRO A 35 44.58 -9.88 -6.79
C PRO A 35 44.65 -8.85 -5.65
N GLN A 36 45.78 -8.83 -4.93
CA GLN A 36 46.02 -7.98 -3.76
C GLN A 36 46.33 -6.49 -4.09
N GLN A 37 46.06 -5.64 -3.08
CA GLN A 37 46.45 -4.22 -2.82
C GLN A 37 45.40 -3.14 -3.14
N LYS A 38 45.11 -2.12 -2.31
CA LYS A 38 45.77 -1.47 -1.15
C LYS A 38 44.71 -1.14 -0.08
N ALA A 39 45.13 -0.96 1.18
CA ALA A 39 44.24 -0.53 2.28
C ALA A 39 43.41 0.69 1.88
N SER A 40 42.09 0.47 1.77
CA SER A 40 41.11 1.46 1.37
C SER A 40 40.94 2.50 2.46
N PHE A 41 40.73 3.74 2.03
CA PHE A 41 40.35 4.91 2.83
C PHE A 41 39.24 4.61 3.87
N PHE A 42 38.40 3.61 3.58
CA PHE A 42 37.37 3.06 4.47
C PHE A 42 37.89 2.51 5.82
N GLU A 43 39.09 1.92 5.87
CA GLU A 43 39.66 1.43 7.14
C GLU A 43 40.08 2.58 8.07
N GLN A 44 40.46 3.73 7.51
CA GLN A 44 40.76 4.94 8.29
C GLN A 44 39.48 5.62 8.77
N LEU A 45 38.39 5.55 7.98
CA LEU A 45 37.09 6.12 8.32
C LEU A 45 36.36 5.29 9.41
N LYS A 46 36.43 3.96 9.34
CA LYS A 46 35.88 3.05 10.37
C LYS A 46 36.45 3.32 11.76
N GLN A 47 37.75 3.61 11.85
CA GLN A 47 38.39 3.91 13.15
C GLN A 47 38.00 5.27 13.73
N ALA A 48 37.59 6.23 12.90
CA ALA A 48 37.11 7.54 13.36
C ALA A 48 35.63 7.50 13.80
N LEU A 49 34.78 6.74 13.10
CA LEU A 49 33.33 6.69 13.33
C LEU A 49 32.92 5.81 14.54
N PHE A 50 33.76 4.88 14.98
CA PHE A 50 33.43 3.98 16.11
C PHE A 50 33.85 4.48 17.50
N SER A 51 34.40 5.69 17.62
CA SER A 51 34.77 6.23 18.93
C SER A 51 33.62 7.02 19.57
N ARG A 52 32.85 6.27 20.38
CA ARG A 52 31.89 6.72 21.40
C ARG A 52 30.57 7.34 20.91
N GLY A 53 29.53 6.50 20.97
CA GLY A 53 28.19 6.85 21.45
C GLY A 53 27.45 7.88 20.62
N PHE A 54 26.97 7.50 19.43
CA PHE A 54 26.08 8.33 18.64
C PHE A 54 25.03 7.43 17.96
N ARG A 55 23.76 7.65 18.30
CA ARG A 55 22.57 7.01 17.72
C ARG A 55 21.82 8.10 16.98
N TYR A 56 21.74 8.03 15.66
CA TYR A 56 20.75 8.78 14.87
C TYR A 56 20.20 7.88 13.77
N ALA A 57 18.91 8.08 13.51
CA ALA A 57 18.16 7.62 12.35
C ALA A 57 18.82 8.18 11.08
N PHE A 58 19.05 7.32 10.09
CA PHE A 58 19.67 7.65 8.82
C PHE A 58 18.91 6.92 7.73
N THR A 59 17.77 7.47 7.32
CA THR A 59 17.07 7.06 6.10
C THR A 59 17.24 8.13 5.02
N SER A 60 17.17 9.43 5.35
CA SER A 60 17.25 10.49 4.32
C SER A 60 18.65 10.91 3.83
N LEU A 61 19.75 10.36 4.38
CA LEU A 61 21.09 10.69 3.89
C LEU A 61 21.43 9.98 2.56
N ALA A 62 20.72 8.89 2.20
CA ALA A 62 20.98 8.19 0.94
C ALA A 62 20.45 8.99 -0.26
N VAL A 63 19.22 9.48 -0.20
CA VAL A 63 18.58 10.25 -1.28
C VAL A 63 19.26 11.61 -1.52
N LEU A 64 19.69 12.31 -0.44
CA LEU A 64 20.43 13.57 -0.57
C LEU A 64 21.79 13.40 -1.27
N VAL A 65 22.44 12.24 -1.13
CA VAL A 65 23.71 11.93 -1.83
C VAL A 65 23.46 11.60 -3.30
N ILE A 66 22.33 10.97 -3.62
CA ILE A 66 21.90 10.62 -4.99
C ILE A 66 21.64 11.89 -5.82
N LEU A 67 20.89 12.85 -5.27
CA LEU A 67 20.57 14.12 -5.95
C LEU A 67 21.81 15.02 -6.13
N LEU A 68 22.75 14.99 -5.17
CA LEU A 68 24.04 15.70 -5.27
C LEU A 68 25.01 15.08 -6.28
N MET A 69 24.97 13.76 -6.52
CA MET A 69 25.81 13.12 -7.53
C MET A 69 25.35 13.41 -8.96
N VAL A 70 24.04 13.55 -9.21
CA VAL A 70 23.49 13.94 -10.52
C VAL A 70 23.90 15.38 -10.90
N VAL A 71 23.98 16.30 -9.93
CA VAL A 71 24.19 17.73 -10.22
C VAL A 71 25.68 18.15 -10.21
N PHE A 72 26.59 17.47 -9.49
CA PHE A 72 27.97 17.98 -9.27
C PHE A 72 29.15 17.10 -9.73
N GLY A 73 28.95 15.97 -10.41
CA GLY A 73 30.03 15.03 -10.73
C GLY A 73 30.32 14.82 -12.21
N SER A 74 30.87 15.80 -12.93
CA SER A 74 31.43 15.58 -14.29
C SER A 74 32.77 14.81 -14.25
N ASN A 75 32.70 13.53 -13.89
CA ASN A 75 33.74 12.54 -14.13
C ASN A 75 33.17 11.44 -15.05
N PRO A 76 33.63 11.29 -16.30
CA PRO A 76 33.08 10.32 -17.26
C PRO A 76 33.42 8.85 -16.96
N ALA A 77 33.76 8.52 -15.71
CA ALA A 77 34.23 7.20 -15.28
C ALA A 77 33.40 6.59 -14.13
N THR A 78 32.40 7.30 -13.59
CA THR A 78 31.43 6.74 -12.65
C THR A 78 30.20 6.31 -13.43
N PRO A 79 29.82 5.01 -13.42
CA PRO A 79 28.58 4.57 -14.04
C PRO A 79 27.41 5.29 -13.37
N GLN A 80 26.56 5.94 -14.17
CA GLN A 80 25.35 6.61 -13.73
C GLN A 80 24.21 5.58 -13.68
N ALA A 81 23.36 5.66 -12.66
CA ALA A 81 22.13 4.87 -12.61
C ALA A 81 21.23 5.23 -13.80
N TYR A 82 20.75 4.20 -14.49
CA TYR A 82 19.83 4.30 -15.62
C TYR A 82 18.38 4.02 -15.19
N SER A 83 18.22 3.10 -14.22
CA SER A 83 16.95 2.85 -13.56
C SER A 83 17.14 2.56 -12.07
N ILE A 84 16.07 2.77 -11.31
CA ILE A 84 15.97 2.51 -9.88
C ILE A 84 14.80 1.56 -9.66
N LEU A 85 15.00 0.53 -8.85
CA LEU A 85 13.97 -0.42 -8.44
C LEU A 85 13.91 -0.45 -6.91
N ALA A 86 12.81 0.02 -6.32
CA ALA A 86 12.46 -0.21 -4.93
C ALA A 86 11.61 -1.48 -4.80
N ILE A 87 11.91 -2.31 -3.81
CA ILE A 87 11.19 -3.56 -3.51
C ILE A 87 10.77 -3.52 -2.05
N GLU A 88 9.47 -3.61 -1.81
CA GLU A 88 8.88 -3.49 -0.49
C GLU A 88 7.84 -4.56 -0.20
N ALA A 89 7.89 -5.13 1.01
CA ALA A 89 6.80 -5.92 1.57
C ALA A 89 6.78 -5.68 3.10
N ASN A 90 7.95 -5.91 3.68
CA ASN A 90 8.47 -5.54 5.01
C ASN A 90 9.70 -6.45 5.24
N PRO A 91 10.64 -6.48 4.28
CA PRO A 91 11.71 -5.48 4.16
C PRO A 91 11.52 -4.38 3.10
N SER A 92 12.33 -3.29 3.13
CA SER A 92 12.43 -2.26 2.06
C SER A 92 13.87 -2.12 1.52
N LEU A 93 14.02 -2.24 0.19
CA LEU A 93 15.30 -2.15 -0.51
C LEU A 93 15.22 -1.31 -1.77
N VAL A 94 16.32 -0.64 -2.11
CA VAL A 94 16.49 0.09 -3.36
C VAL A 94 17.70 -0.45 -4.13
N LEU A 95 17.51 -0.73 -5.41
CA LEU A 95 18.53 -1.17 -6.36
C LEU A 95 18.74 -0.08 -7.42
N GLU A 96 19.97 0.37 -7.58
CA GLU A 96 20.36 1.21 -8.73
C GLU A 96 20.93 0.33 -9.83
N LEU A 97 20.42 0.46 -11.04
CA LEU A 97 20.79 -0.36 -12.19
C LEU A 97 21.43 0.50 -13.29
N ASN A 98 22.36 -0.07 -14.04
CA ASN A 98 22.84 0.55 -15.27
C ASN A 98 21.89 0.24 -16.46
N GLU A 99 22.24 0.74 -17.66
CA GLU A 99 21.45 0.54 -18.88
C GLU A 99 21.26 -0.94 -19.27
N ASP A 100 22.20 -1.81 -18.88
CA ASP A 100 22.16 -3.26 -19.10
C ASP A 100 21.46 -4.02 -17.95
N SER A 101 20.68 -3.34 -17.09
CA SER A 101 20.01 -3.92 -15.91
C SER A 101 20.96 -4.64 -14.93
N THR A 102 22.22 -4.21 -14.88
CA THR A 102 23.20 -4.70 -13.91
C THR A 102 23.23 -3.78 -12.69
N ILE A 103 23.26 -4.36 -11.49
CA ILE A 103 23.25 -3.62 -10.23
C ILE A 103 24.54 -2.81 -10.05
N LEU A 104 24.39 -1.52 -9.83
CA LEU A 104 25.45 -0.59 -9.45
C LEU A 104 25.55 -0.46 -7.92
N SER A 105 24.41 -0.41 -7.24
CA SER A 105 24.35 -0.29 -5.78
C SER A 105 23.08 -0.94 -5.22
N VAL A 106 23.14 -1.31 -3.93
CA VAL A 106 22.02 -1.86 -3.17
C VAL A 106 21.95 -1.11 -1.85
N THR A 107 20.79 -0.54 -1.56
CA THR A 107 20.50 0.17 -0.31
C THR A 107 19.44 -0.60 0.45
N ALA A 108 19.76 -1.00 1.69
CA ALA A 108 18.79 -1.53 2.63
C ALA A 108 18.23 -0.37 3.46
N GLU A 109 16.95 -0.07 3.30
CA GLU A 109 16.33 1.11 3.93
C GLU A 109 15.86 0.83 5.36
N ASN A 110 15.69 -0.45 5.72
CA ASN A 110 15.35 -0.86 7.08
C ASN A 110 16.18 -2.05 7.58
N LEU A 111 16.01 -2.42 8.85
CA LEU A 111 16.76 -3.52 9.48
C LEU A 111 16.38 -4.89 8.92
N ASP A 112 15.13 -5.07 8.53
CA ASP A 112 14.66 -6.31 7.91
C ASP A 112 15.33 -6.50 6.53
N ALA A 113 15.62 -5.42 5.81
CA ALA A 113 16.33 -5.46 4.54
C ALA A 113 17.78 -5.89 4.70
N GLN A 114 18.45 -5.40 5.74
CA GLN A 114 19.79 -5.87 6.09
C GLN A 114 19.78 -7.36 6.44
N THR A 115 18.71 -7.83 7.08
CA THR A 115 18.53 -9.25 7.45
C THR A 115 18.42 -10.13 6.22
N ILE A 116 17.60 -9.75 5.22
CA ILE A 116 17.43 -10.58 4.03
C ILE A 116 18.60 -10.48 3.04
N LEU A 117 19.34 -9.37 3.01
CA LEU A 117 20.58 -9.27 2.24
C LEU A 117 21.69 -10.11 2.85
N GLY A 118 21.85 -10.08 4.18
CA GLY A 118 22.92 -10.80 4.86
C GLY A 118 24.30 -10.53 4.25
N ASP A 119 24.93 -11.60 3.72
CA ASP A 119 26.25 -11.55 3.08
C ASP A 119 26.18 -11.51 1.53
N MET A 120 25.01 -11.26 0.94
CA MET A 120 24.84 -11.20 -0.52
C MET A 120 25.64 -10.03 -1.12
N ASP A 121 26.50 -10.32 -2.08
CA ASP A 121 27.18 -9.33 -2.91
C ASP A 121 26.48 -9.26 -4.27
N LEU A 122 25.60 -8.27 -4.41
CA LEU A 122 24.75 -8.11 -5.59
C LEU A 122 25.31 -7.07 -6.58
N VAL A 123 26.37 -6.34 -6.24
CA VAL A 123 26.95 -5.35 -7.15
C VAL A 123 27.58 -6.05 -8.34
N GLY A 124 27.21 -5.63 -9.55
CA GLY A 124 27.63 -6.26 -10.81
C GLY A 124 26.80 -7.49 -11.20
N VAL A 125 25.77 -7.84 -10.44
CA VAL A 125 24.85 -8.93 -10.75
C VAL A 125 23.69 -8.42 -11.61
N ASP A 126 23.22 -9.25 -12.53
CA ASP A 126 22.00 -9.01 -13.32
C ASP A 126 20.78 -8.87 -12.42
N SER A 127 19.93 -7.87 -12.66
CA SER A 127 18.77 -7.56 -11.83
C SER A 127 17.86 -8.76 -11.63
N ASN A 128 17.70 -9.62 -12.64
CA ASN A 128 16.79 -10.76 -12.57
C ASN A 128 17.28 -11.79 -11.56
N VAL A 129 18.59 -12.03 -11.52
CA VAL A 129 19.21 -12.96 -10.56
C VAL A 129 19.09 -12.40 -9.15
N ALA A 130 19.33 -11.09 -8.99
CA ALA A 130 19.26 -10.42 -7.71
C ALA A 130 17.83 -10.36 -7.15
N ILE A 131 16.84 -9.98 -7.96
CA ILE A 131 15.42 -9.97 -7.56
C ILE A 131 15.01 -11.36 -7.10
N ASN A 132 15.35 -12.41 -7.85
CA ASN A 132 15.05 -13.78 -7.44
C ASN A 132 15.69 -14.16 -6.10
N ALA A 133 16.93 -13.74 -5.85
CA ALA A 133 17.61 -13.97 -4.58
C ALA A 133 16.97 -13.21 -3.41
N ILE A 134 16.61 -11.94 -3.63
CA ILE A 134 15.97 -11.06 -2.63
C ILE A 134 14.60 -11.63 -2.24
N ILE A 135 13.73 -11.89 -3.21
CA ILE A 135 12.38 -12.41 -2.97
C ILE A 135 12.44 -13.83 -2.37
N GLY A 136 13.38 -14.66 -2.84
CA GLY A 136 13.64 -15.97 -2.22
C GLY A 136 14.06 -15.86 -0.76
N SER A 137 14.88 -14.87 -0.41
CA SER A 137 15.27 -14.59 0.97
C SER A 137 14.10 -14.10 1.82
N MET A 138 13.22 -13.25 1.27
CA MET A 138 11.99 -12.80 1.94
C MET A 138 11.07 -13.97 2.28
N LEU A 139 10.91 -14.93 1.36
CA LEU A 139 10.16 -16.17 1.59
C LEU A 139 10.77 -17.02 2.71
N ILE A 140 12.09 -17.23 2.69
CA ILE A 140 12.80 -18.03 3.70
C ILE A 140 12.68 -17.42 5.10
N ASN A 141 12.75 -16.09 5.19
CA ASN A 141 12.64 -15.38 6.46
C ASN A 141 11.17 -15.15 6.88
N GLY A 142 10.20 -15.57 6.07
CA GLY A 142 8.78 -15.54 6.40
C GLY A 142 8.11 -14.17 6.25
N TYR A 143 8.81 -13.19 5.65
CA TYR A 143 8.25 -11.87 5.34
C TYR A 143 7.19 -11.95 4.24
N ILE A 144 7.32 -12.92 3.34
CA ILE A 144 6.28 -13.28 2.37
C ILE A 144 5.82 -14.71 2.68
N ASN A 145 4.52 -14.90 2.84
CA ASN A 145 3.90 -16.18 3.17
C ASN A 145 2.41 -16.16 2.76
N ASP A 146 1.68 -17.24 3.03
CA ASP A 146 0.26 -17.36 2.66
C ASP A 146 -0.64 -16.28 3.27
N SER A 147 -0.27 -15.72 4.43
CA SER A 147 -1.01 -14.65 5.14
C SER A 147 -0.51 -13.24 4.88
N SER A 148 0.61 -13.10 4.17
CA SER A 148 1.21 -11.82 3.80
C SER A 148 1.92 -12.01 2.47
N ASN A 149 1.17 -11.88 1.38
CA ASN A 149 1.59 -12.24 0.02
C ASN A 149 1.81 -11.02 -0.89
N SER A 150 1.68 -9.80 -0.34
CA SER A 150 1.73 -8.56 -1.12
C SER A 150 3.13 -7.97 -1.17
N ILE A 151 3.50 -7.46 -2.35
CA ILE A 151 4.79 -6.81 -2.62
C ILE A 151 4.53 -5.54 -3.43
N LEU A 152 5.14 -4.44 -2.99
CA LEU A 152 5.20 -3.19 -3.72
C LEU A 152 6.53 -3.12 -4.50
N LEU A 153 6.44 -2.88 -5.81
CA LEU A 153 7.57 -2.64 -6.70
C LEU A 153 7.47 -1.23 -7.27
N SER A 154 8.41 -0.34 -6.93
CA SER A 154 8.44 1.02 -7.48
C SER A 154 9.62 1.17 -8.42
N ILE A 155 9.34 1.51 -9.68
CA ILE A 155 10.35 1.58 -10.73
C ILE A 155 10.45 3.00 -11.25
N GLN A 156 11.67 3.53 -11.32
CA GLN A 156 12.01 4.71 -12.12
C GLN A 156 12.97 4.30 -13.23
N CYS A 157 12.77 4.82 -14.44
CA CYS A 157 13.76 4.74 -15.51
C CYS A 157 13.91 6.10 -16.22
N ILE A 158 15.11 6.38 -16.74
CA ILE A 158 15.34 7.58 -17.56
C ILE A 158 14.49 7.55 -18.84
N ASP A 159 14.22 6.36 -19.38
CA ASP A 159 13.40 6.14 -20.57
C ASP A 159 12.04 5.55 -20.17
N GLU A 160 10.95 6.28 -20.45
CA GLU A 160 9.57 5.89 -20.13
C GLU A 160 9.13 4.59 -20.80
N SER A 161 9.56 4.33 -22.04
CA SER A 161 9.22 3.08 -22.74
C SER A 161 9.91 1.89 -22.08
N LYS A 162 11.14 2.09 -21.61
CA LYS A 162 11.87 1.08 -20.84
C LYS A 162 11.31 0.92 -19.43
N GLU A 163 10.83 2.00 -18.80
CA GLU A 163 10.16 1.95 -17.50
C GLU A 163 8.98 0.97 -17.53
N GLU A 164 8.09 1.12 -18.51
CA GLU A 164 6.92 0.25 -18.70
C GLU A 164 7.31 -1.21 -18.96
N GLU A 165 8.37 -1.44 -19.75
CA GLU A 165 8.93 -2.77 -19.98
C GLU A 165 9.45 -3.40 -18.68
N LEU A 166 10.15 -2.64 -17.85
CA LEU A 166 10.70 -3.10 -16.57
C LEU A 166 9.60 -3.40 -15.56
N ILE A 167 8.56 -2.55 -15.47
CA ILE A 167 7.37 -2.79 -14.64
C ILE A 167 6.76 -4.15 -14.99
N THR A 168 6.46 -4.37 -16.27
CA THR A 168 5.88 -5.64 -16.74
C THR A 168 6.81 -6.82 -16.43
N THR A 169 8.09 -6.68 -16.76
CA THR A 169 9.09 -7.75 -16.61
C THR A 169 9.26 -8.17 -15.15
N TYR A 170 9.43 -7.22 -14.24
CA TYR A 170 9.66 -7.50 -12.83
C TYR A 170 8.39 -7.98 -12.13
N THR A 171 7.22 -7.44 -12.48
CA THR A 171 5.92 -7.95 -12.00
C THR A 171 5.76 -9.42 -12.34
N GLU A 172 5.94 -9.80 -13.62
CA GLU A 172 5.80 -11.19 -14.06
C GLU A 172 6.84 -12.10 -13.41
N MET A 173 8.07 -11.63 -13.25
CA MET A 173 9.15 -12.37 -12.62
C MET A 173 8.82 -12.72 -11.16
N VAL A 174 8.45 -11.71 -10.38
CA VAL A 174 8.11 -11.87 -8.96
C VAL A 174 6.89 -12.78 -8.82
N ARG A 175 5.84 -12.56 -9.63
CA ARG A 175 4.64 -13.41 -9.62
C ARG A 175 4.95 -14.87 -9.93
N ASN A 176 5.80 -15.13 -10.93
CA ASN A 176 6.20 -16.49 -11.30
C ASN A 176 7.02 -17.16 -10.20
N LEU A 177 7.91 -16.42 -9.53
CA LEU A 177 8.71 -16.93 -8.42
C LEU A 177 7.84 -17.33 -7.21
N LEU A 178 6.88 -16.48 -6.84
CA LEU A 178 5.93 -16.74 -5.76
C LEU A 178 5.04 -17.94 -6.10
N SER A 179 4.50 -17.98 -7.32
CA SER A 179 3.69 -19.10 -7.81
C SER A 179 4.47 -20.42 -7.76
N GLY A 180 5.76 -20.40 -8.12
CA GLY A 180 6.66 -21.56 -8.03
C GLY A 180 6.89 -22.06 -6.60
N SER A 181 6.65 -21.19 -5.61
CA SER A 181 6.72 -21.48 -4.17
C SER A 181 5.34 -21.76 -3.56
N ALA A 182 4.31 -21.96 -4.39
CA ALA A 182 2.91 -22.18 -4.01
C ALA A 182 2.27 -21.00 -3.23
N ILE A 183 2.80 -19.79 -3.41
CA ILE A 183 2.21 -18.56 -2.90
C ILE A 183 1.60 -17.81 -4.08
N GLU A 184 0.30 -17.55 -4.00
CA GLU A 184 -0.37 -16.65 -4.95
C GLU A 184 -0.01 -15.22 -4.54
N GLY A 185 1.04 -14.65 -5.12
CA GLY A 185 1.51 -13.31 -4.78
C GLY A 185 0.60 -12.22 -5.32
N SER A 186 0.47 -11.13 -4.56
CA SER A 186 -0.13 -9.87 -5.03
C SER A 186 0.96 -8.83 -5.21
N ILE A 187 1.03 -8.22 -6.40
CA ILE A 187 2.07 -7.26 -6.75
C ILE A 187 1.41 -5.93 -7.09
N ILE A 188 1.72 -4.91 -6.31
CA ILE A 188 1.47 -3.51 -6.64
C ILE A 188 2.73 -3.02 -7.34
N SER A 189 2.61 -2.56 -8.59
CA SER A 189 3.74 -1.94 -9.29
C SER A 189 3.43 -0.50 -9.61
N GLN A 190 4.27 0.42 -9.16
CA GLN A 190 4.08 1.85 -9.39
C GLN A 190 5.28 2.46 -10.10
N ARG A 191 5.06 3.65 -10.66
CA ARG A 191 6.15 4.47 -11.18
C ARG A 191 6.70 5.35 -10.07
N LEU A 192 8.02 5.32 -9.88
CA LEU A 192 8.69 6.12 -8.86
C LEU A 192 9.04 7.50 -9.47
N ARG A 193 8.60 8.58 -8.80
CA ARG A 193 8.68 9.95 -9.34
C ARG A 193 9.56 10.88 -8.51
N PHE A 194 9.87 10.51 -7.27
CA PHE A 194 10.70 11.29 -6.34
C PHE A 194 10.15 12.71 -6.15
N SER A 195 8.86 12.81 -5.85
CA SER A 195 8.22 14.10 -5.59
C SER A 195 8.72 14.72 -4.28
N GLU A 196 8.74 16.05 -4.19
CA GLU A 196 9.12 16.74 -2.94
C GLU A 196 8.18 16.36 -1.78
N ASP A 197 6.89 16.12 -2.08
CA ASP A 197 5.88 15.74 -1.12
C ASP A 197 6.11 14.31 -0.59
N ALA A 198 6.44 13.35 -1.47
CA ALA A 198 6.75 11.98 -1.06
C ALA A 198 8.00 11.92 -0.18
N LEU A 199 9.04 12.71 -0.53
CA LEU A 199 10.24 12.82 0.28
C LEU A 199 9.93 13.42 1.66
N ALA A 200 9.14 14.51 1.71
CA ALA A 200 8.75 15.14 2.96
C ALA A 200 7.92 14.19 3.85
N LEU A 201 6.99 13.46 3.25
CA LEU A 201 6.16 12.48 3.96
C LEU A 201 6.97 11.30 4.48
N SER A 202 7.90 10.78 3.67
CA SER A 202 8.86 9.74 4.06
C SER A 202 9.67 10.16 5.27
N GLU A 203 10.20 11.39 5.28
CA GLU A 203 10.95 11.91 6.42
C GLU A 203 10.06 12.12 7.66
N GLN A 204 8.83 12.59 7.47
CA GLN A 204 7.90 12.87 8.56
C GLN A 204 7.44 11.60 9.27
N LEU A 205 7.11 10.55 8.50
CA LEU A 205 6.50 9.32 9.02
C LEU A 205 7.50 8.16 9.20
N ASP A 206 8.78 8.37 8.89
CA ASP A 206 9.84 7.35 8.94
C ASP A 206 9.48 6.10 8.13
N ILE A 207 8.93 6.33 6.93
CA ILE A 207 8.62 5.30 5.93
C ILE A 207 9.53 5.47 4.72
N SER A 208 9.60 4.47 3.85
CA SER A 208 10.27 4.58 2.56
C SER A 208 9.57 5.57 1.63
N GLU A 209 10.32 6.14 0.70
CA GLU A 209 9.79 7.08 -0.30
C GLU A 209 8.80 6.41 -1.26
N ALA A 210 9.06 5.15 -1.63
CA ALA A 210 8.15 4.36 -2.47
C ALA A 210 6.82 4.09 -1.77
N LYS A 211 6.81 3.73 -0.48
CA LYS A 211 5.58 3.65 0.30
C LYS A 211 4.91 5.02 0.42
N ALA A 212 5.65 6.09 0.69
CA ALA A 212 5.09 7.43 0.81
C ALA A 212 4.36 7.88 -0.47
N GLU A 213 4.92 7.61 -1.64
CA GLU A 213 4.23 7.84 -2.92
C GLU A 213 2.93 7.04 -3.03
N LEU A 214 2.92 5.76 -2.66
CA LEU A 214 1.69 4.97 -2.64
C LEU A 214 0.63 5.59 -1.73
N LEU A 215 1.03 6.08 -0.55
CA LEU A 215 0.09 6.71 0.38
C LEU A 215 -0.50 8.01 -0.16
N LEU A 216 0.31 8.80 -0.87
CA LEU A 216 -0.16 10.02 -1.53
C LEU A 216 -1.15 9.70 -2.65
N GLU A 217 -0.88 8.69 -3.46
CA GLU A 217 -1.81 8.22 -4.50
C GLU A 217 -3.13 7.72 -3.90
N ILE A 218 -3.09 7.02 -2.75
CA ILE A 218 -4.30 6.62 -2.02
C ILE A 218 -5.05 7.85 -1.50
N ALA A 219 -4.36 8.81 -0.88
CA ALA A 219 -4.98 10.01 -0.32
C ALA A 219 -5.51 10.96 -1.40
N GLU A 220 -5.01 10.88 -2.62
CA GLU A 220 -5.52 11.64 -3.77
C GLU A 220 -6.90 11.12 -4.21
N VAL A 221 -7.11 9.81 -4.21
CA VAL A 221 -8.42 9.21 -4.55
C VAL A 221 -9.36 9.10 -3.34
N ASP A 222 -8.82 9.09 -2.13
CA ASP A 222 -9.58 9.12 -0.89
C ASP A 222 -8.97 10.10 0.13
N PRO A 223 -9.35 11.39 0.07
CA PRO A 223 -8.84 12.42 0.98
C PRO A 223 -9.23 12.23 2.45
N ARG A 224 -10.15 11.32 2.77
CA ARG A 224 -10.56 11.01 4.15
C ARG A 224 -9.56 10.11 4.85
N SER A 225 -8.77 9.35 4.07
CA SER A 225 -7.72 8.49 4.58
C SER A 225 -6.61 9.31 5.26
N SER A 226 -6.34 8.99 6.53
CA SER A 226 -5.24 9.59 7.28
C SER A 226 -3.89 9.01 6.82
N LEU A 227 -3.03 9.84 6.22
CA LEU A 227 -1.66 9.43 5.83
C LEU A 227 -0.86 8.85 7.02
N GLU A 228 -1.07 9.37 8.22
CA GLU A 228 -0.42 8.85 9.44
C GLU A 228 -0.88 7.43 9.78
N ASP A 229 -2.14 7.13 9.52
CA ASP A 229 -2.75 5.84 9.82
C ASP A 229 -2.46 4.82 8.71
N LEU A 230 -2.55 5.23 7.44
CA LEU A 230 -2.10 4.41 6.31
C LEU A 230 -0.61 4.02 6.44
N ALA A 231 0.24 4.92 6.92
CA ALA A 231 1.67 4.63 7.11
C ALA A 231 1.94 3.48 8.10
N LYS A 232 1.02 3.23 9.04
CA LYS A 232 1.12 2.12 10.01
C LYS A 232 0.70 0.78 9.42
N LEU A 233 -0.08 0.77 8.33
CA LEU A 233 -0.51 -0.46 7.66
C LEU A 233 0.67 -1.18 6.98
N SER A 234 0.62 -2.51 6.91
CA SER A 234 1.56 -3.28 6.09
C SER A 234 1.24 -3.13 4.59
N ILE A 235 2.17 -3.47 3.71
CA ILE A 235 1.88 -3.49 2.26
C ILE A 235 0.72 -4.43 1.92
N ASN A 236 0.56 -5.54 2.66
CA ASN A 236 -0.59 -6.43 2.49
C ASN A 236 -1.89 -5.78 2.95
N ASP A 237 -1.88 -5.07 4.07
CA ASP A 237 -3.07 -4.37 4.58
C ASP A 237 -3.48 -3.21 3.66
N LEU A 238 -2.50 -2.45 3.14
CA LEU A 238 -2.74 -1.42 2.14
C LEU A 238 -3.35 -2.03 0.88
N ASN A 239 -2.80 -3.14 0.38
CA ASN A 239 -3.34 -3.78 -0.80
C ASN A 239 -4.76 -4.34 -0.59
N LEU A 240 -5.05 -4.88 0.60
CA LEU A 240 -6.40 -5.27 0.97
C LEU A 240 -7.37 -4.08 0.95
N LEU A 241 -6.94 -2.92 1.48
CA LEU A 241 -7.73 -1.70 1.46
C LEU A 241 -8.00 -1.22 0.02
N LEU A 242 -6.96 -1.17 -0.83
CA LEU A 242 -7.10 -0.85 -2.25
C LEU A 242 -8.11 -1.75 -2.97
N GLU A 243 -8.04 -3.07 -2.71
CA GLU A 243 -8.95 -4.06 -3.30
C GLU A 243 -10.38 -3.92 -2.77
N ALA A 244 -10.55 -3.69 -1.47
CA ALA A 244 -11.86 -3.56 -0.83
C ALA A 244 -12.59 -2.30 -1.27
N LYS A 245 -11.88 -1.17 -1.32
CA LYS A 245 -12.42 0.13 -1.75
C LYS A 245 -12.45 0.30 -3.27
N ASN A 246 -11.90 -0.66 -4.00
CA ASN A 246 -11.85 -0.66 -5.46
C ASN A 246 -11.24 0.65 -6.02
N TYR A 247 -10.21 1.17 -5.36
CA TYR A 247 -9.53 2.39 -5.81
C TYR A 247 -8.86 2.16 -7.16
N ALA A 248 -9.17 3.03 -8.12
CA ALA A 248 -8.53 3.04 -9.42
C ALA A 248 -7.38 4.05 -9.39
N LEU A 249 -6.14 3.55 -9.32
CA LEU A 249 -4.94 4.38 -9.26
C LEU A 249 -4.23 4.35 -10.63
N ASP A 250 -4.18 5.49 -11.32
CA ASP A 250 -3.68 5.59 -12.70
C ASP A 250 -2.21 5.17 -12.86
N ASN A 251 -1.40 5.40 -11.82
CA ASN A 251 0.04 5.13 -11.83
C ASN A 251 0.41 3.77 -11.25
N ILE A 252 -0.58 2.93 -10.93
CA ILE A 252 -0.39 1.65 -10.26
C ILE A 252 -0.94 0.50 -11.10
N HIS A 253 -0.08 -0.47 -11.35
CA HIS A 253 -0.42 -1.74 -11.97
C HIS A 253 -0.55 -2.83 -10.91
N HIS A 254 -1.76 -3.36 -10.75
CA HIS A 254 -2.06 -4.43 -9.80
C HIS A 254 -2.02 -5.81 -10.46
N SER A 255 -1.39 -6.79 -9.83
CA SER A 255 -1.33 -8.18 -10.31
C SER A 255 -1.41 -9.20 -9.18
N GLY A 256 -2.53 -9.93 -9.11
CA GLY A 256 -2.80 -10.92 -8.06
C GLY A 256 -3.96 -10.47 -7.17
N SER A 257 -4.05 -11.06 -5.98
CA SER A 257 -4.99 -10.64 -4.93
C SER A 257 -4.31 -10.73 -3.57
N ALA A 258 -4.50 -9.70 -2.74
CA ALA A 258 -3.94 -9.62 -1.41
C ALA A 258 -4.50 -10.73 -0.52
N SER A 259 -3.67 -11.25 0.37
CA SER A 259 -4.08 -12.33 1.24
C SER A 259 -4.99 -11.79 2.33
N THR A 260 -6.20 -12.34 2.38
CA THR A 260 -7.19 -12.09 3.43
C THR A 260 -7.00 -12.99 4.66
N LEU A 261 -6.01 -13.89 4.67
CA LEU A 261 -5.82 -14.85 5.77
C LEU A 261 -5.37 -14.20 7.09
N SER A 262 -4.93 -12.95 7.05
CA SER A 262 -4.56 -12.17 8.24
C SER A 262 -5.72 -11.37 8.84
N VAL A 263 -6.88 -11.36 8.16
CA VAL A 263 -8.13 -10.73 8.62
C VAL A 263 -9.24 -11.77 8.75
N LEU A 264 -10.28 -11.41 9.49
CA LEU A 264 -11.54 -12.14 9.54
C LEU A 264 -12.22 -12.08 8.17
N THR A 265 -12.99 -13.10 7.83
CA THR A 265 -13.87 -13.01 6.67
C THR A 265 -15.07 -12.15 6.99
N MET A 266 -15.71 -11.58 5.96
CA MET A 266 -16.99 -10.86 6.11
C MET A 266 -18.06 -11.74 6.80
N GLU A 267 -18.09 -13.05 6.53
CA GLU A 267 -18.99 -14.00 7.23
C GLU A 267 -18.69 -14.06 8.74
N GLN A 268 -17.41 -14.07 9.13
CA GLN A 268 -17.03 -14.05 10.55
C GLN A 268 -17.38 -12.73 11.22
N ALA A 269 -17.18 -11.61 10.53
CA ALA A 269 -17.56 -10.28 10.99
C ALA A 269 -19.09 -10.19 11.22
N TYR A 270 -19.87 -10.65 10.24
CA TYR A 270 -21.33 -10.75 10.31
C TYR A 270 -21.82 -11.59 11.50
N ASP A 271 -21.24 -12.79 11.70
CA ASP A 271 -21.59 -13.66 12.82
C ASP A 271 -21.26 -13.03 14.19
N ILE A 272 -20.19 -12.24 14.27
CA ILE A 272 -19.83 -11.46 15.48
C ILE A 272 -20.90 -10.40 15.74
N ALA A 273 -21.34 -9.66 14.71
CA ALA A 273 -22.35 -8.61 14.84
C ALA A 273 -23.71 -9.16 15.28
N LEU A 274 -24.19 -10.24 14.65
CA LEU A 274 -25.42 -10.93 15.07
C LEU A 274 -25.34 -11.40 16.52
N SER A 275 -24.21 -11.98 16.90
CA SER A 275 -23.99 -12.47 18.27
C SER A 275 -23.94 -11.34 19.29
N HIS A 276 -23.37 -10.18 18.92
CA HIS A 276 -23.28 -9.00 19.78
C HIS A 276 -24.67 -8.45 20.13
N TYR A 277 -25.52 -8.28 19.12
CA TYR A 277 -26.88 -7.75 19.28
C TYR A 277 -27.92 -8.80 19.66
N GLY A 278 -27.57 -10.08 19.61
CA GLY A 278 -28.51 -11.18 19.86
C GLY A 278 -29.57 -11.30 18.78
N LEU A 279 -29.22 -10.94 17.54
CA LEU A 279 -30.07 -11.00 16.37
C LEU A 279 -30.02 -12.40 15.73
N ASP A 280 -31.08 -12.75 15.01
CA ASP A 280 -31.13 -13.95 14.18
C ASP A 280 -30.98 -13.51 12.71
N SER A 281 -30.19 -14.22 11.90
CA SER A 281 -29.98 -13.83 10.51
C SER A 281 -31.27 -13.76 9.69
N THR A 282 -32.35 -14.42 10.13
CA THR A 282 -33.67 -14.34 9.48
C THR A 282 -34.42 -13.03 9.75
N THR A 283 -33.95 -12.19 10.68
CA THR A 283 -34.54 -10.87 10.97
C THR A 283 -33.85 -9.73 10.23
N ILE A 284 -32.69 -9.98 9.63
CA ILE A 284 -31.94 -9.00 8.85
C ILE A 284 -32.61 -8.83 7.49
N VAL A 285 -32.95 -7.59 7.15
CA VAL A 285 -33.53 -7.25 5.83
C VAL A 285 -32.44 -6.84 4.86
N GLU A 286 -31.42 -6.14 5.35
CA GLU A 286 -30.28 -5.61 4.62
C GLU A 286 -29.07 -5.56 5.54
N TYR A 287 -27.86 -5.67 4.97
CA TYR A 287 -26.63 -5.45 5.71
C TYR A 287 -25.51 -5.03 4.78
N GLU A 288 -24.60 -4.23 5.32
CA GLU A 288 -23.39 -3.77 4.67
C GLU A 288 -22.19 -4.07 5.57
N ILE A 289 -21.07 -4.43 4.95
CA ILE A 289 -19.81 -4.66 5.65
C ILE A 289 -18.69 -4.01 4.85
N GLU A 290 -18.16 -2.91 5.37
CA GLU A 290 -17.07 -2.18 4.76
C GLU A 290 -15.75 -2.44 5.48
N LEU A 291 -14.66 -2.52 4.72
CA LEU A 291 -13.31 -2.57 5.29
C LEU A 291 -12.75 -1.15 5.35
N GLU A 292 -12.58 -0.66 6.57
CA GLU A 292 -12.12 0.69 6.87
C GLU A 292 -10.76 0.72 7.55
N GLN A 293 -10.26 1.93 7.77
CA GLN A 293 -8.94 2.18 8.33
C GLN A 293 -8.98 3.29 9.36
N GLU A 294 -8.64 2.98 10.61
CA GLU A 294 -8.53 3.99 11.68
C GLU A 294 -7.37 3.63 12.62
N ASP A 295 -6.63 4.64 13.07
CA ASP A 295 -5.54 4.49 14.05
C ASP A 295 -4.43 3.48 13.65
N GLY A 296 -4.31 3.15 12.36
CA GLY A 296 -3.37 2.15 11.85
C GLY A 296 -3.89 0.72 11.92
N MET A 297 -5.19 0.53 12.09
CA MET A 297 -5.87 -0.77 12.13
C MET A 297 -6.82 -0.87 10.94
N LEU A 298 -6.96 -2.09 10.41
CA LEU A 298 -8.07 -2.41 9.54
C LEU A 298 -9.29 -2.73 10.40
N LEU A 299 -10.42 -2.13 10.08
CA LEU A 299 -11.68 -2.24 10.78
C LEU A 299 -12.75 -2.78 9.83
N TYR A 300 -13.67 -3.58 10.35
CA TYR A 300 -14.94 -3.83 9.68
C TYR A 300 -15.98 -2.93 10.32
N GLU A 301 -16.56 -2.04 9.52
CA GLU A 301 -17.81 -1.36 9.82
C GLU A 301 -18.96 -2.22 9.32
N ILE A 302 -19.89 -2.54 10.21
CA ILE A 302 -20.96 -3.52 9.94
C ILE A 302 -22.29 -2.85 10.23
N GLU A 303 -23.08 -2.65 9.20
CA GLU A 303 -24.44 -2.15 9.31
C GLU A 303 -25.42 -3.30 9.12
N LEU A 304 -26.40 -3.40 10.02
CA LEU A 304 -27.45 -4.41 9.99
C LEU A 304 -28.80 -3.72 10.07
N GLU A 305 -29.62 -3.86 9.05
CA GLU A 305 -30.99 -3.38 9.06
C GLU A 305 -31.96 -4.50 9.45
N THR A 306 -32.94 -4.17 10.29
CA THR A 306 -34.11 -5.02 10.54
C THR A 306 -35.37 -4.22 10.26
N ILE A 307 -36.52 -4.90 10.12
CA ILE A 307 -37.82 -4.26 9.90
C ILE A 307 -38.15 -3.12 10.91
N SER A 308 -37.52 -3.11 12.09
CA SER A 308 -37.84 -2.15 13.14
C SER A 308 -36.68 -1.29 13.62
N SER A 309 -35.43 -1.59 13.25
CA SER A 309 -34.24 -0.98 13.86
C SER A 309 -32.99 -1.27 13.05
N ASP A 310 -32.05 -0.35 13.14
CA ASP A 310 -30.75 -0.42 12.48
C ASP A 310 -29.67 -0.54 13.55
N TYR A 311 -28.59 -1.24 13.20
CA TYR A 311 -27.50 -1.55 14.12
C TYR A 311 -26.18 -1.38 13.40
N GLU A 312 -25.26 -0.65 14.02
CA GLU A 312 -23.92 -0.45 13.49
C GLU A 312 -22.91 -1.09 14.45
N LEU A 313 -21.85 -1.71 13.94
CA LEU A 313 -20.80 -2.29 14.75
C LEU A 313 -19.45 -2.20 14.07
N ILE A 314 -18.53 -1.47 14.70
CA ILE A 314 -17.13 -1.44 14.29
C ILE A 314 -16.35 -2.52 15.05
N ILE A 315 -15.63 -3.36 14.32
CA ILE A 315 -14.76 -4.39 14.87
C ILE A 315 -13.37 -4.35 14.24
N ASN A 316 -12.34 -4.70 15.00
CA ASN A 316 -11.01 -4.91 14.45
C ASN A 316 -11.02 -6.09 13.47
N ALA A 317 -10.62 -5.87 12.21
CA ALA A 317 -10.66 -6.89 11.17
C ALA A 317 -9.71 -8.06 11.44
N LYS A 318 -8.66 -7.91 12.27
CA LYS A 318 -7.68 -8.98 12.51
C LYS A 318 -8.10 -9.95 13.62
N ASP A 319 -8.75 -9.45 14.67
CA ASP A 319 -9.06 -10.26 15.86
C ASP A 319 -10.52 -10.22 16.32
N GLY A 320 -11.37 -9.39 15.70
CA GLY A 320 -12.79 -9.26 16.01
C GLY A 320 -13.06 -8.54 17.33
N THR A 321 -12.08 -7.82 17.88
CA THR A 321 -12.34 -6.94 19.03
C THR A 321 -13.34 -5.86 18.63
N ILE A 322 -14.40 -5.72 19.42
CA ILE A 322 -15.43 -4.72 19.19
C ILE A 322 -14.91 -3.36 19.67
N LEU A 323 -14.91 -2.40 18.76
CA LEU A 323 -14.44 -1.04 18.94
C LEU A 323 -15.66 -0.12 18.78
N THR A 324 -16.50 -0.02 19.79
CA THR A 324 -17.60 0.96 19.75
C THR A 324 -17.02 2.36 19.82
N SER A 325 -16.90 3.07 18.70
CA SER A 325 -16.84 4.53 18.71
C SER A 325 -18.18 5.04 19.23
N SER A 326 -18.13 6.07 20.05
CA SER A 326 -19.31 6.72 20.61
C SER A 326 -19.36 8.10 20.00
N ASP A 327 -19.51 8.21 18.69
CA ASP A 327 -19.51 9.51 18.03
C ASP A 327 -20.80 9.74 17.23
N ASN A 328 -21.93 9.65 17.94
CA ASN A 328 -23.02 10.60 17.73
C ASN A 328 -22.56 12.02 18.16
N GLU A 329 -21.48 12.56 17.58
CA GLU A 329 -21.32 14.01 17.55
C GLU A 329 -22.08 14.49 16.33
N GLU A 330 -23.36 14.82 16.51
CA GLU A 330 -24.12 15.49 15.46
C GLU A 330 -23.31 16.69 14.93
N PRO A 331 -23.22 16.86 13.60
CA PRO A 331 -22.41 17.90 13.00
C PRO A 331 -22.72 19.27 13.60
N VAL A 332 -21.68 20.01 13.97
CA VAL A 332 -21.85 21.36 14.51
C VAL A 332 -22.32 22.28 13.39
N ILE A 333 -23.63 22.57 13.38
CA ILE A 333 -24.22 23.54 12.46
C ILE A 333 -23.73 24.95 12.82
N ASP A 334 -22.81 25.50 12.01
CA ASP A 334 -22.36 26.89 12.09
C ASP A 334 -22.93 27.75 10.94
N ASP A 335 -22.60 29.06 10.90
CA ASP A 335 -23.12 30.00 9.90
C ASP A 335 -22.44 29.91 8.53
N THR A 336 -21.51 28.96 8.33
CA THR A 336 -20.78 28.74 7.08
C THR A 336 -21.40 27.66 6.20
N ILE A 337 -22.30 26.84 6.76
CA ILE A 337 -23.03 25.81 6.01
C ILE A 337 -24.13 26.44 5.16
N LEU A 338 -24.15 26.08 3.88
CA LEU A 338 -25.19 26.44 2.91
C LEU A 338 -26.53 25.83 3.31
N SER A 339 -27.60 26.57 3.04
CA SER A 339 -28.93 26.05 3.29
C SER A 339 -29.26 24.92 2.31
N THR A 340 -30.13 24.00 2.73
CA THR A 340 -30.62 22.91 1.87
C THR A 340 -31.23 23.42 0.55
N ILE A 341 -31.84 24.61 0.56
CA ILE A 341 -32.40 25.27 -0.63
C ILE A 341 -31.30 25.75 -1.58
N ASP A 342 -30.19 26.27 -1.04
CA ASP A 342 -29.05 26.71 -1.85
C ASP A 342 -28.37 25.50 -2.49
N ILE A 343 -28.18 24.43 -1.73
CA ILE A 343 -27.64 23.15 -2.24
C ILE A 343 -28.52 22.56 -3.33
N GLN A 344 -29.84 22.48 -3.12
CA GLN A 344 -30.77 21.99 -4.13
C GLN A 344 -30.72 22.84 -5.43
N THR A 345 -30.50 24.15 -5.29
CA THR A 345 -30.33 25.05 -6.44
C THR A 345 -29.02 24.77 -7.18
N ILE A 346 -27.91 24.61 -6.43
CA ILE A 346 -26.59 24.29 -6.97
C ILE A 346 -26.61 22.95 -7.72
N LEU A 347 -27.26 21.93 -7.15
CA LEU A 347 -27.41 20.62 -7.78
C LEU A 347 -28.16 20.69 -9.12
N GLY A 348 -29.25 21.46 -9.17
CA GLY A 348 -29.97 21.69 -10.43
C GLY A 348 -29.09 22.33 -11.51
N GLU A 349 -28.24 23.28 -11.12
CA GLU A 349 -27.31 23.93 -12.05
C GLU A 349 -26.19 22.97 -12.50
N LYS A 350 -25.54 22.27 -11.57
CA LYS A 350 -24.40 21.38 -11.85
C LYS A 350 -24.80 20.15 -12.68
N LEU A 351 -25.90 19.50 -12.31
CA LEU A 351 -26.39 18.30 -12.99
C LEU A 351 -27.28 18.63 -14.20
N ASN A 352 -27.50 19.92 -14.48
CA ASN A 352 -28.40 20.42 -15.52
C ASN A 352 -29.83 19.83 -15.38
N LEU A 353 -30.27 19.69 -14.13
CA LEU A 353 -31.59 19.20 -13.73
C LEU A 353 -32.49 20.37 -13.34
N ASN A 354 -33.80 20.18 -13.39
CA ASN A 354 -34.73 21.17 -12.84
C ASN A 354 -35.03 20.82 -11.38
N PRO A 355 -34.61 21.63 -10.38
CA PRO A 355 -34.86 21.34 -8.96
C PRO A 355 -36.32 21.04 -8.63
N SER A 356 -37.27 21.67 -9.34
CA SER A 356 -38.71 21.45 -9.10
C SER A 356 -39.22 20.08 -9.53
N LEU A 357 -38.39 19.25 -10.17
CA LEU A 357 -38.74 17.90 -10.63
C LEU A 357 -38.00 16.80 -9.85
N MET A 358 -37.11 17.16 -8.92
CA MET A 358 -36.52 16.20 -7.97
C MET A 358 -37.63 15.72 -7.03
N GLN A 359 -37.89 14.43 -7.03
CA GLN A 359 -38.86 13.76 -6.16
C GLN A 359 -38.10 13.05 -5.03
N GLU A 360 -38.76 12.84 -3.89
CA GLU A 360 -38.17 12.12 -2.75
C GLU A 360 -36.80 12.68 -2.34
N PHE A 361 -36.66 14.02 -2.39
CA PHE A 361 -35.41 14.70 -2.05
C PHE A 361 -35.18 14.67 -0.54
N GLU A 362 -34.32 13.77 -0.10
CA GLU A 362 -33.81 13.65 1.26
C GLU A 362 -32.42 14.28 1.32
N ILE A 363 -32.12 14.92 2.44
CA ILE A 363 -30.87 15.64 2.65
C ILE A 363 -30.51 15.59 4.12
N GLU A 364 -29.42 14.91 4.43
CA GLU A 364 -28.91 14.71 5.79
C GLU A 364 -27.55 15.38 5.90
N LEU A 365 -27.32 16.09 7.01
CA LEU A 365 -26.05 16.76 7.23
C LEU A 365 -25.17 15.82 8.03
N GLU A 366 -24.05 15.44 7.45
CA GLU A 366 -23.10 14.52 8.05
C GLU A 366 -21.75 15.21 8.31
N SER A 367 -20.94 14.62 9.18
CA SER A 367 -19.57 15.06 9.34
C SER A 367 -18.59 13.92 9.55
N GLU A 368 -17.47 14.02 8.86
CA GLU A 368 -16.37 13.08 8.95
C GLU A 368 -15.06 13.88 9.01
N ASN A 369 -14.17 13.57 9.96
CA ASN A 369 -12.84 14.20 10.06
C ASN A 369 -12.83 15.75 9.96
N THR A 370 -13.82 16.42 10.56
CA THR A 370 -14.08 17.89 10.55
C THR A 370 -14.64 18.49 9.26
N ILE A 371 -14.82 17.68 8.23
CA ILE A 371 -15.54 18.03 7.00
C ILE A 371 -17.04 17.86 7.28
N VAL A 372 -17.84 18.78 6.77
CA VAL A 372 -19.29 18.73 6.91
C VAL A 372 -19.87 18.70 5.50
N PHE A 373 -20.68 17.70 5.21
CA PHE A 373 -21.27 17.48 3.90
C PHE A 373 -22.75 17.10 4.03
N TYR A 374 -23.45 17.17 2.91
CA TYR A 374 -24.81 16.70 2.78
C TYR A 374 -24.80 15.37 2.04
N ASP A 375 -25.35 14.33 2.66
CA ASP A 375 -25.82 13.16 1.95
C ASP A 375 -27.21 13.48 1.38
N ILE A 376 -27.39 13.29 0.09
CA ILE A 376 -28.57 13.71 -0.67
C ILE A 376 -29.02 12.58 -1.57
N SER A 377 -30.22 12.08 -1.32
CA SER A 377 -30.91 11.16 -2.21
C SER A 377 -32.12 11.83 -2.88
N PHE A 378 -32.34 11.57 -4.17
CA PHE A 378 -33.57 11.96 -4.86
C PHE A 378 -33.83 11.18 -6.14
N GLU A 379 -35.11 11.07 -6.51
CA GLU A 379 -35.52 10.55 -7.81
C GLU A 379 -35.66 11.67 -8.85
N TYR A 380 -35.14 11.45 -10.06
CA TYR A 380 -35.38 12.32 -11.21
C TYR A 380 -35.61 11.52 -12.48
N GLY A 381 -36.88 11.44 -12.91
CA GLY A 381 -37.27 10.65 -14.07
C GLY A 381 -37.37 9.16 -13.74
N GLU A 382 -36.53 8.32 -14.35
CA GLU A 382 -36.42 6.88 -14.04
C GLU A 382 -35.12 6.56 -13.28
N ASN A 383 -34.39 7.60 -12.85
CA ASN A 383 -33.09 7.49 -12.21
C ASN A 383 -33.18 7.92 -10.74
N GLU A 384 -32.39 7.26 -9.91
CA GLU A 384 -32.18 7.57 -8.49
C GLU A 384 -30.78 8.16 -8.35
N TYR A 385 -30.68 9.29 -7.65
CA TYR A 385 -29.44 10.00 -7.40
C TYR A 385 -29.13 9.86 -5.93
N GLU A 386 -27.90 9.48 -5.63
CA GLU A 386 -27.30 9.53 -4.30
C GLU A 386 -26.04 10.36 -4.47
N LEU A 387 -25.98 11.47 -3.74
CA LEU A 387 -24.94 12.48 -3.87
C LEU A 387 -24.41 12.84 -2.50
N GLU A 388 -23.09 12.90 -2.39
CA GLU A 388 -22.44 13.55 -1.27
C GLU A 388 -21.96 14.93 -1.71
N VAL A 389 -22.34 15.97 -0.98
CA VAL A 389 -22.13 17.36 -1.38
C VAL A 389 -21.54 18.20 -0.25
N ASP A 390 -20.41 18.87 -0.48
CA ASP A 390 -19.81 19.80 0.48
C ASP A 390 -20.86 20.79 1.01
N ALA A 391 -21.06 20.80 2.33
CA ALA A 391 -22.14 21.57 2.94
C ALA A 391 -21.87 23.08 2.91
N ARG A 392 -20.64 23.53 2.63
CA ARG A 392 -20.22 24.94 2.57
C ARG A 392 -20.07 25.46 1.14
N THR A 393 -19.74 24.61 0.18
CA THR A 393 -19.43 25.02 -1.19
C THR A 393 -20.44 24.51 -2.23
N GLY A 394 -21.16 23.43 -1.95
CA GLY A 394 -22.02 22.75 -2.94
C GLY A 394 -21.22 21.94 -3.97
N GLU A 395 -19.98 21.60 -3.68
CA GLU A 395 -19.15 20.67 -4.45
C GLU A 395 -19.69 19.25 -4.35
N ILE A 396 -19.82 18.55 -5.48
CA ILE A 396 -20.32 17.17 -5.49
C ILE A 396 -19.09 16.28 -5.37
N TYR A 397 -18.99 15.53 -4.28
CA TYR A 397 -17.90 14.59 -4.02
C TYR A 397 -18.17 13.24 -4.68
N SER A 398 -19.39 12.74 -4.55
CA SER A 398 -19.85 11.48 -5.14
C SER A 398 -21.18 11.68 -5.84
N ASN A 399 -21.39 10.92 -6.91
CA ASN A 399 -22.64 10.91 -7.66
C ASN A 399 -22.88 9.53 -8.25
N SER A 400 -23.92 8.84 -7.78
CA SER A 400 -24.27 7.49 -8.22
C SER A 400 -24.61 7.37 -9.72
N GLN A 401 -24.85 8.49 -10.42
CA GLN A 401 -25.22 8.51 -11.84
C GLN A 401 -24.07 8.75 -12.82
N ASP A 402 -22.83 8.90 -12.34
CA ASP A 402 -21.69 9.13 -13.21
C ASP A 402 -21.14 7.80 -13.79
N GLU A 403 -21.32 7.57 -15.09
CA GLU A 403 -20.75 6.41 -15.84
C GLU A 403 -19.25 6.58 -16.20
N SER A 404 -18.63 7.68 -15.78
CA SER A 404 -17.20 7.97 -15.91
C SER A 404 -16.78 8.85 -14.75
N GLY A 405 -15.87 8.37 -13.90
CA GLY A 405 -15.24 9.18 -12.84
C GLY A 405 -14.75 10.50 -13.41
N TYR A 406 -15.21 11.61 -12.84
CA TYR A 406 -14.92 12.94 -13.35
C TYR A 406 -13.58 13.46 -12.82
N ASP A 407 -12.69 13.75 -13.77
CA ASP A 407 -11.48 14.57 -13.72
C ASP A 407 -11.72 15.89 -12.95
N TYR A 408 -10.89 16.18 -11.94
CA TYR A 408 -10.78 17.53 -11.37
C TYR A 408 -9.58 18.26 -12.00
N ASP A 409 -9.87 19.23 -12.88
CA ASP A 409 -8.93 20.25 -13.31
C ASP A 409 -8.68 21.24 -12.15
N ASP A 410 -7.45 21.24 -11.63
CA ASP A 410 -6.89 22.18 -10.66
C ASP A 410 -6.86 23.64 -11.17
N ASP A 411 -7.28 24.60 -10.34
CA ASP A 411 -6.97 26.04 -10.48
C ASP A 411 -6.67 26.70 -9.12
#